data_AF-A0AAE0Q289-F1
#
_entry.id   AF-A0AAE0Q289-F1
#
_cell.length_a   1.000
_cell.length_b   1.000
_cell.length_c   1.000
_cell.angle_alpha   90.00
_cell.angle_beta   90.00
_cell.angle_gamma   90.00
#
_symmetry.space_group_name_H-M   'P 1'
#
loop_
_entity.id
_entity.type
_entity.pdbx_description
1 polymer ?
#
loop_
_entity_poly.entity_id
_entity_poly.type
_entity_poly.pdbx_seq_one_letter_code
_entity_poly.pdbx_strand_id
1 'polypeptide(L)'
;MSLTSSTSALDPQGCVLSPLLFSLYTNGCTSGHQSVKLLKFADNTTLIGLISERDESAYKGEMDCLVSWCSMNNLELNSLKTVEMIVDFRKDLAPLPAVILCDSPVTSVESFRFLGTTITKELKWEQNISSLTKKAQQRMYFLR
;
A
#
# COMPACT_ATOMS: atom_id res chain seq x y z
N MET A 1 -0.47 2.29 2.04
CA MET A 1 -0.29 3.20 3.20
C MET A 1 0.89 4.12 2.91
N SER A 2 0.81 5.39 3.30
CA SER A 2 1.94 6.33 3.23
C SER A 2 2.35 6.70 4.66
N LEU A 3 3.65 6.62 4.93
CA LEU A 3 4.27 6.89 6.22
C LEU A 3 4.87 8.30 6.22
N THR A 4 4.58 9.07 7.25
CA THR A 4 5.19 10.39 7.46
C THR A 4 5.92 10.43 8.80
N SER A 5 7.17 10.89 8.81
CA SER A 5 7.92 11.14 10.05
C SER A 5 7.37 12.39 10.74
N SER A 6 7.10 12.31 12.04
CA SER A 6 6.69 13.46 12.85
C SER A 6 7.87 14.37 13.23
N THR A 7 9.11 13.93 13.00
CA THR A 7 10.33 14.68 13.33
C THR A 7 10.90 15.35 12.07
N SER A 8 10.98 16.68 12.08
CA SER A 8 11.56 17.52 11.02
C SER A 8 13.07 17.33 10.77
N ALA A 9 13.73 16.50 11.59
CA ALA A 9 15.18 16.35 11.59
C ALA A 9 15.74 15.44 10.47
N LEU A 10 14.90 14.66 9.78
CA LEU A 10 15.34 13.74 8.72
C LEU A 10 15.16 14.31 7.30
N ASP A 11 14.63 15.53 7.14
CA ASP A 11 14.25 16.05 5.83
C ASP A 11 14.56 17.54 5.61
N PRO A 12 15.81 17.92 5.30
CA PRO A 12 16.01 18.97 4.32
C PRO A 12 15.66 18.37 2.95
N GLN A 13 14.46 18.68 2.44
CA GLN A 13 14.05 18.32 1.08
C GLN A 13 15.21 18.59 0.10
N GLY A 14 15.75 17.54 -0.51
CA GLY A 14 16.86 17.64 -1.47
C GLY A 14 18.18 16.95 -1.07
N CYS A 15 18.27 16.35 0.12
CA CYS A 15 19.43 15.52 0.48
C CYS A 15 19.37 14.15 -0.22
N VAL A 16 20.41 13.80 -0.98
CA VAL A 16 20.53 12.53 -1.73
C VAL A 16 20.46 11.30 -0.82
N LEU A 17 20.83 11.45 0.47
CA LEU A 17 20.86 10.35 1.44
C LEU A 17 19.53 10.10 2.15
N SER A 18 18.57 11.04 2.11
CA SER A 18 17.30 10.90 2.84
C SER A 18 16.53 9.61 2.51
N PRO A 19 16.40 9.18 1.23
CA PRO A 19 15.71 7.92 0.92
C PRO A 19 16.40 6.67 1.48
N LEU A 20 17.73 6.67 1.50
CA LEU A 20 18.52 5.56 2.06
C LEU A 20 18.34 5.50 3.58
N LEU A 21 18.46 6.63 4.26
CA LEU A 21 18.29 6.72 5.71
C LEU A 21 16.86 6.32 6.12
N PHE A 22 15.84 6.74 5.38
CA PHE A 22 14.46 6.32 5.63
C PHE A 22 14.27 4.81 5.45
N SER A 23 14.91 4.23 4.43
CA SER A 23 14.87 2.78 4.19
C SER A 23 15.54 1.99 5.32
N LEU A 24 16.67 2.49 5.84
CA LEU A 24 17.34 1.90 7.00
C LEU A 24 16.53 2.05 8.29
N TYR A 25 15.96 3.24 8.50
CA TYR A 25 15.13 3.55 9.67
C TYR A 25 13.91 2.63 9.77
N THR A 26 13.23 2.43 8.65
CA THR A 26 12.04 1.57 8.58
C THR A 26 12.37 0.09 8.40
N ASN A 27 13.65 -0.29 8.29
CA ASN A 27 14.05 -1.66 7.95
C ASN A 27 13.51 -2.70 8.95
N GLY A 28 13.51 -2.37 10.25
CA GLY A 28 13.02 -3.24 11.32
C GLY A 28 11.50 -3.50 11.31
N CYS A 29 10.72 -2.68 10.60
CA CYS A 29 9.29 -2.94 10.39
C CYS A 29 9.13 -4.12 9.44
N THR A 30 8.71 -5.27 9.98
CA THR A 30 8.58 -6.54 9.25
C THR A 30 7.27 -7.21 9.63
N SER A 31 6.76 -8.08 8.76
CA SER A 31 5.57 -8.88 9.07
C SER A 31 5.96 -10.13 9.84
N GLY A 32 5.21 -10.46 10.89
CA GLY A 32 5.45 -11.64 11.74
C GLY A 32 4.73 -12.90 11.23
N HIS A 33 3.61 -12.73 10.53
CA HIS A 33 2.76 -13.82 10.07
C HIS A 33 3.12 -14.34 8.67
N GLN A 34 3.19 -15.66 8.49
CA GLN A 34 3.63 -16.26 7.22
C GLN A 34 2.74 -15.92 6.01
N SER A 35 1.45 -15.76 6.24
CA SER A 35 0.43 -15.46 5.20
C SER A 35 0.32 -13.96 4.89
N VAL A 36 1.08 -13.12 5.58
CA VAL A 36 1.09 -11.67 5.40
C VAL A 36 2.46 -11.24 4.91
N LYS A 37 2.48 -10.30 3.97
CA LYS A 37 3.69 -9.71 3.40
C LYS A 37 3.63 -8.21 3.55
N LEU A 38 4.69 -7.66 4.12
CA LEU A 38 4.91 -6.23 4.24
C LEU A 38 5.92 -5.80 3.17
N LEU A 39 5.47 -4.99 2.22
CA LEU A 39 6.30 -4.40 1.17
C LEU A 39 6.51 -2.92 1.47
N LYS A 40 7.76 -2.46 1.44
CA LYS A 40 8.13 -1.06 1.70
C LYS A 40 8.84 -0.49 0.46
N PHE A 41 8.43 0.69 0.04
CA PHE A 41 9.06 1.44 -1.04
C PHE A 41 9.05 2.93 -0.71
N ALA A 42 10.20 3.46 -0.32
CA ALA A 42 10.30 4.79 0.29
C ALA A 42 9.24 4.95 1.40
N ASP A 43 8.47 6.03 1.39
CA ASP A 43 7.38 6.31 2.34
C ASP A 43 6.15 5.40 2.16
N ASN A 44 6.03 4.66 1.06
CA ASN A 44 4.88 3.82 0.79
C ASN A 44 5.06 2.41 1.37
N THR A 45 4.08 1.97 2.15
CA THR A 45 4.00 0.63 2.73
C THR A 45 2.74 -0.09 2.25
N THR A 46 2.87 -1.35 1.86
CA THR A 46 1.77 -2.21 1.39
C THR A 46 1.76 -3.49 2.19
N LEU A 47 0.62 -3.79 2.81
CA LEU A 47 0.37 -5.02 3.54
C LEU A 47 -0.51 -5.93 2.67
N ILE A 48 -0.04 -7.13 2.38
CA ILE A 48 -0.73 -8.13 1.55
C ILE A 48 -0.97 -9.36 2.41
N GLY A 49 -2.23 -9.68 2.71
CA GLY A 49 -2.60 -10.87 3.47
C GLY A 49 -3.40 -11.85 2.62
N LEU A 50 -3.11 -13.15 2.77
CA LEU A 50 -3.97 -14.21 2.24
C LEU A 50 -5.12 -14.47 3.23
N ILE A 51 -6.35 -14.21 2.78
CA ILE A 51 -7.59 -14.55 3.51
C ILE A 51 -8.02 -15.96 3.08
N SER A 52 -8.02 -16.90 4.02
CA SER A 52 -8.43 -18.30 3.79
C SER A 52 -9.67 -18.60 4.62
N GLU A 53 -10.63 -19.36 4.08
CA GLU A 53 -11.84 -19.75 4.82
C GLU A 53 -12.65 -18.56 5.42
N ARG A 54 -12.53 -17.36 4.81
CA ARG A 54 -13.10 -16.10 5.32
C ARG A 54 -12.48 -15.63 6.65
N ASP A 55 -11.34 -16.19 7.03
CA ASP A 55 -10.54 -15.71 8.16
C ASP A 55 -9.51 -14.66 7.71
N GLU A 56 -9.69 -13.44 8.21
CA GLU A 56 -8.84 -12.28 7.99
C GLU A 56 -8.02 -11.90 9.24
N SER A 57 -8.09 -12.71 10.30
CA SER A 57 -7.47 -12.43 11.61
C SER A 57 -5.97 -12.14 11.50
N ALA A 58 -5.25 -12.93 10.69
CA ALA A 58 -3.83 -12.73 10.44
C ALA A 58 -3.53 -11.37 9.79
N TYR A 59 -4.34 -10.98 8.80
CA TYR A 59 -4.18 -9.70 8.12
C TYR A 59 -4.47 -8.51 9.07
N LYS A 60 -5.55 -8.59 9.84
CA LYS A 60 -5.93 -7.57 10.82
C LYS A 60 -4.91 -7.46 11.96
N GLY A 61 -4.45 -8.58 12.50
CA GLY A 61 -3.41 -8.58 13.54
C GLY A 61 -2.11 -7.93 13.06
N GLU A 62 -1.68 -8.21 11.85
CA GLU A 62 -0.49 -7.57 11.26
C GLU A 62 -0.69 -6.08 10.96
N MET A 63 -1.91 -5.68 10.63
CA MET A 63 -2.29 -4.27 10.50
C MET A 63 -2.16 -3.54 11.85
N ASP A 64 -2.66 -4.13 12.92
CA ASP A 64 -2.54 -3.58 14.28
C ASP A 64 -1.07 -3.51 14.73
N CYS A 65 -0.28 -4.54 14.43
CA CYS A 65 1.16 -4.53 14.67
C CYS A 65 1.86 -3.40 13.90
N LEU A 66 1.48 -3.17 12.64
CA LEU A 66 2.03 -2.08 11.82
C LEU A 66 1.68 -0.70 12.41
N VAL A 67 0.43 -0.50 12.84
CA VAL A 67 -0.01 0.74 13.49
C VAL A 67 0.78 0.99 14.77
N SER A 68 0.90 -0.03 15.62
CA SER A 68 1.65 0.04 16.87
C SER A 68 3.14 0.32 16.62
N TRP A 69 3.75 -0.35 15.64
CA TRP A 69 5.14 -0.12 15.27
C TRP A 69 5.37 1.32 14.79
N CYS A 70 4.49 1.85 13.95
CA CYS A 70 4.58 3.23 13.49
C CYS A 70 4.50 4.22 14.66
N SER A 71 3.54 4.02 15.56
CA SER A 71 3.38 4.85 16.76
C SER A 71 4.63 4.83 17.65
N MET A 72 5.22 3.65 17.91
CA MET A 72 6.45 3.51 18.69
C MET A 72 7.68 4.13 18.03
N ASN A 73 7.68 4.22 16.70
CA ASN A 73 8.79 4.77 15.91
C ASN A 73 8.48 6.17 15.37
N ASN A 74 7.61 6.95 16.03
CA ASN A 74 7.34 8.34 15.62
C ASN A 74 6.96 8.52 14.13
N LEU A 75 6.27 7.52 13.58
CA LEU A 75 5.72 7.55 12.23
C LEU A 75 4.21 7.61 12.30
N GLU A 76 3.64 8.42 11.41
CA GLU A 76 2.20 8.55 11.25
C GLU A 76 1.76 7.84 9.97
N LEU A 77 0.71 7.02 10.09
CA LEU A 77 0.03 6.42 8.96
C LEU A 77 -1.02 7.39 8.43
N ASN A 78 -0.94 7.73 7.15
CA ASN A 78 -1.96 8.54 6.52
C ASN A 78 -3.20 7.68 6.20
N SER A 79 -4.18 7.69 7.11
CA SER A 79 -5.44 6.94 6.97
C SER A 79 -6.23 7.38 5.72
N LEU A 80 -6.29 8.68 5.43
CA LEU A 80 -7.00 9.24 4.28
C LEU A 80 -6.44 8.79 2.92
N LYS A 81 -5.12 8.55 2.84
CA LYS A 81 -4.46 8.02 1.63
C LYS A 81 -4.40 6.49 1.60
N THR A 82 -4.80 5.83 2.69
CA THR A 82 -4.79 4.37 2.74
C THR A 82 -6.06 3.83 2.12
N VAL A 83 -5.87 2.91 1.19
CA VAL A 83 -6.95 2.20 0.51
C VAL A 83 -6.74 0.70 0.66
N GLU A 84 -7.82 -0.03 0.61
CA GLU A 84 -7.83 -1.49 0.61
C GLU A 84 -8.31 -1.99 -0.76
N MET A 85 -7.74 -3.08 -1.24
CA MET A 85 -8.24 -3.80 -2.41
C MET A 85 -8.35 -5.27 -2.05
N ILE A 86 -9.56 -5.81 -2.15
CA ILE A 86 -9.84 -7.23 -1.97
C ILE A 86 -9.92 -7.88 -3.35
N VAL A 87 -9.07 -8.88 -3.57
CA VAL A 87 -9.07 -9.70 -4.78
C VAL A 87 -9.71 -11.04 -4.42
N ASP A 88 -10.94 -11.26 -4.88
CA ASP A 88 -11.72 -12.47 -4.59
C ASP A 88 -12.35 -13.02 -5.87
N PHE A 89 -12.05 -14.28 -6.19
CA PHE A 89 -12.56 -15.00 -7.35
C PHE A 89 -13.62 -16.05 -7.00
N ARG A 90 -14.05 -16.11 -5.73
CA ARG A 90 -15.10 -17.02 -5.29
C ARG A 90 -16.44 -16.59 -5.89
N LYS A 91 -17.31 -17.57 -6.17
CA LYS A 91 -18.68 -17.32 -6.63
C LYS A 91 -19.57 -16.73 -5.53
N ASP A 92 -19.27 -17.06 -4.27
CA ASP A 92 -20.00 -16.61 -3.09
C ASP A 92 -19.30 -15.41 -2.44
N LEU A 93 -19.70 -14.22 -2.88
CA LEU A 93 -19.15 -12.90 -2.54
C LEU A 93 -19.76 -12.33 -1.25
N ALA A 94 -19.90 -13.14 -0.20
CA ALA A 94 -20.27 -12.57 1.10
C ALA A 94 -19.26 -11.45 1.47
N PRO A 95 -19.73 -10.22 1.71
CA PRO A 95 -18.85 -9.07 1.90
C PRO A 95 -18.01 -9.25 3.17
N LEU A 96 -16.73 -8.93 3.07
CA LEU A 96 -15.85 -8.87 4.23
C LEU A 96 -16.12 -7.59 5.04
N PRO A 97 -15.94 -7.61 6.37
CA PRO A 97 -16.07 -6.43 7.20
C PRO A 97 -15.08 -5.35 6.79
N ALA A 98 -15.48 -4.09 6.85
CA ALA A 98 -14.58 -2.97 6.58
C ALA A 98 -13.40 -2.97 7.57
N VAL A 99 -12.20 -2.69 7.06
CA VAL A 99 -11.00 -2.50 7.88
C VAL A 99 -11.00 -1.09 8.46
N ILE A 100 -10.68 -0.98 9.75
CA ILE A 100 -10.56 0.28 10.47
C ILE A 100 -9.08 0.54 10.72
N LEU A 101 -8.62 1.74 10.38
CA LEU A 101 -7.25 2.20 10.58
C LEU A 101 -7.27 3.55 11.31
N CYS A 102 -6.66 3.62 12.49
CA CYS A 102 -6.62 4.83 13.32
C CYS A 102 -8.02 5.45 13.50
N ASP A 103 -8.98 4.63 13.94
CA ASP A 103 -10.40 5.00 14.14
C ASP A 103 -11.16 5.48 12.89
N SER A 104 -10.59 5.29 11.69
CA SER A 104 -11.21 5.67 10.42
C SER A 104 -11.38 4.44 9.51
N PRO A 105 -12.54 4.25 8.86
CA PRO A 105 -12.71 3.16 7.91
C PRO A 105 -11.81 3.37 6.69
N VAL A 106 -11.10 2.31 6.29
CA VAL A 106 -10.27 2.30 5.08
C VAL A 106 -11.18 2.22 3.85
N THR A 107 -10.89 3.02 2.82
CA THR A 107 -11.68 3.02 1.60
C THR A 107 -11.31 1.82 0.73
N SER A 108 -12.28 0.97 0.40
CA SER A 108 -12.09 -0.11 -0.57
C SER A 108 -12.10 0.43 -2.01
N VAL A 109 -11.17 -0.05 -2.84
CA VAL A 109 -11.02 0.38 -4.24
C VAL A 109 -11.01 -0.82 -5.20
N GLU A 110 -11.51 -0.59 -6.42
CA GLU A 110 -11.53 -1.62 -7.47
C GLU A 110 -10.27 -1.61 -8.35
N SER A 111 -9.56 -0.48 -8.38
CA SER A 111 -8.26 -0.38 -9.06
C SER A 111 -7.32 0.54 -8.30
N PHE A 112 -6.03 0.24 -8.36
CA PHE A 112 -4.99 0.98 -7.67
C PHE A 112 -3.71 1.00 -8.49
N ARG A 113 -2.99 2.13 -8.49
CA ARG A 113 -1.73 2.27 -9.21
C ARG A 113 -0.56 2.00 -8.29
N PHE A 114 -0.05 0.78 -8.34
CA PHE A 114 1.09 0.34 -7.54
C PHE A 114 2.40 0.41 -8.36
N LEU A 115 3.37 1.20 -7.88
CA LEU A 115 4.69 1.37 -8.51
C LEU A 115 4.67 1.62 -10.03
N GLY A 116 3.67 2.38 -10.48
CA GLY A 116 3.49 2.74 -11.89
C GLY A 116 2.54 1.83 -12.67
N THR A 117 2.22 0.63 -12.16
CA THR A 117 1.34 -0.36 -12.76
C THR A 117 -0.06 -0.27 -12.16
N THR A 118 -1.09 -0.24 -13.00
CA THR A 118 -2.48 -0.33 -12.53
C THR A 118 -2.88 -1.78 -12.30
N ILE A 119 -3.24 -2.10 -11.05
CA ILE A 119 -3.78 -3.39 -10.62
C ILE A 119 -5.28 -3.20 -10.42
N THR A 120 -6.08 -4.17 -10.87
CA THR A 120 -7.55 -4.19 -10.72
C THR A 120 -7.96 -5.35 -9.82
N LYS A 121 -9.11 -5.24 -9.15
CA LYS A 121 -9.64 -6.30 -8.27
C LYS A 121 -9.89 -7.60 -9.03
N GLU A 122 -10.21 -7.53 -10.33
CA GLU A 122 -10.38 -8.68 -11.22
C GLU A 122 -9.05 -9.20 -11.80
N LEU A 123 -7.91 -8.57 -11.46
CA LEU A 123 -6.58 -8.83 -12.02
C LEU A 123 -6.54 -8.80 -13.56
N LYS A 124 -7.37 -7.95 -14.18
CA LYS A 124 -7.32 -7.72 -15.61
C LYS A 124 -6.43 -6.53 -15.97
N TRP A 125 -5.79 -6.61 -17.14
CA TRP A 125 -4.71 -5.71 -17.56
C TRP A 125 -5.14 -4.58 -18.50
N GLU A 126 -6.40 -4.55 -18.95
CA GLU A 126 -6.87 -3.63 -19.99
C GLU A 126 -6.70 -2.17 -19.57
N GLN A 127 -7.01 -1.83 -18.30
CA GLN A 127 -6.84 -0.48 -17.79
C GLN A 127 -5.37 -0.05 -17.79
N ASN A 128 -4.47 -0.95 -17.37
CA ASN A 128 -3.03 -0.69 -17.38
C ASN A 128 -2.51 -0.51 -18.82
N ILE A 129 -2.83 -1.44 -19.72
CA ILE A 129 -2.43 -1.43 -21.13
C ILE A 129 -2.95 -0.15 -21.81
N SER A 130 -4.23 0.17 -21.64
CA SER A 130 -4.84 1.39 -22.19
C SER A 130 -4.11 2.64 -21.70
N SER A 131 -3.78 2.72 -20.41
CA SER A 131 -3.03 3.86 -19.86
C SER A 131 -1.61 3.98 -20.43
N LEU A 132 -0.93 2.86 -20.68
CA LEU A 132 0.42 2.82 -21.23
C LEU A 132 0.43 3.20 -22.70
N THR A 133 -0.50 2.65 -23.48
CA THR A 133 -0.67 2.98 -24.90
C THR A 133 -0.93 4.47 -25.10
N LYS A 134 -1.82 5.08 -24.29
CA LYS A 134 -2.08 6.52 -24.35
C LYS A 134 -0.82 7.35 -24.07
N LYS A 135 -0.03 7.00 -23.05
CA LYS A 135 1.24 7.68 -22.75
C LYS A 135 2.26 7.52 -23.88
N ALA A 136 2.34 6.33 -24.48
CA ALA A 136 3.23 6.06 -25.60
C ALA A 136 2.85 6.88 -26.84
N GLN A 137 1.55 6.94 -27.17
CA GLN A 137 1.03 7.75 -28.27
C GLN A 137 1.31 9.25 -28.09
N GLN A 138 1.11 9.77 -26.88
CA GLN A 138 1.45 11.16 -26.56
C GLN A 138 2.93 11.46 -26.79
N ARG A 139 3.83 10.55 -26.39
CA ARG A 139 5.27 10.70 -26.60
C ARG A 139 5.66 10.58 -28.07
N MET A 140 5.03 9.67 -28.81
CA MET A 140 5.25 9.50 -30.25
C MET A 140 4.79 10.71 -31.06
N TYR A 141 3.72 11.40 -30.62
CA TYR A 141 3.27 12.63 -31.26
C TYR A 141 4.34 13.73 -31.25
N PHE A 142 5.14 13.85 -30.18
CA PHE A 142 6.25 14.80 -30.13
C PHE A 142 7.43 14.46 -31.06
N LEU A 143 7.50 13.24 -31.59
CA LEU A 143 8.52 12.82 -32.55
C LEU A 143 8.09 13.02 -34.01
N ARG A 144 6.87 13.51 -34.23
CA ARG A 144 6.29 13.76 -35.56
C ARG A 144 6.27 15.26 -35.84
#